data_AF-A0A9E5EWR8-F1
#
_entry.id   AF-A0A9E5EWR8-F1
#
_cell.length_a   1.000
_cell.length_b   1.000
_cell.length_c   1.000
_cell.angle_alpha   90.00
_cell.angle_beta   90.00
_cell.angle_gamma   90.00
#
_symmetry.space_group_name_H-M   'P 1'
#
loop_
_entity.id
_entity.type
_entity.pdbx_description
1 polymer ?
#
loop_
_entity_poly.entity_id
_entity_poly.type
_entity_poly.pdbx_seq_one_letter_code
_entity_poly.pdbx_strand_id
1 'polypeptide(L)'
;MSITETVLEGTLNPDGTLILDEAPKMPPGRVKVLLQGIDTKKPQVLGDGFFQMMEDIWSAQRSRGHVLRSVEEVESESQNLNVLMANEIDATIRLQEECRSRRNQVDGENATP
;
A
#
# COMPACT_ATOMS: atom_id res chain seq x y z
N MET A 1 -23.40 16.63 -10.42
CA MET A 1 -23.44 16.05 -11.77
C MET A 1 -23.28 14.56 -11.63
N SER A 2 -24.26 13.78 -12.08
CA SER A 2 -24.25 12.33 -11.90
C SER A 2 -23.40 11.69 -12.99
N ILE A 3 -22.26 11.11 -12.60
CA ILE A 3 -21.46 10.27 -13.49
C ILE A 3 -22.10 8.89 -13.45
N THR A 4 -22.72 8.48 -14.55
CA THR A 4 -23.21 7.10 -14.69
C THR A 4 -21.99 6.23 -15.03
N GLU A 5 -21.38 5.64 -14.02
CA GLU A 5 -20.27 4.70 -14.19
C GLU A 5 -20.87 3.35 -14.62
N THR A 6 -20.52 2.90 -15.83
CA THR A 6 -20.88 1.56 -16.33
C THR A 6 -19.59 0.79 -16.51
N VAL A 7 -19.38 -0.22 -15.67
CA VAL A 7 -18.24 -1.12 -15.77
C VAL A 7 -18.56 -2.15 -16.86
N LEU A 8 -17.73 -2.19 -17.90
CA LEU A 8 -17.83 -3.13 -19.01
C LEU A 8 -16.52 -3.89 -19.09
N GLU A 9 -16.62 -5.21 -19.16
CA GLU A 9 -15.47 -6.08 -19.37
C GLU A 9 -15.12 -6.16 -20.86
N GLY A 10 -13.84 -6.33 -21.13
CA GLY A 10 -13.32 -6.42 -22.47
C GLY A 10 -11.86 -6.82 -22.49
N THR A 11 -11.44 -7.35 -23.63
CA THR A 11 -10.07 -7.79 -23.85
C THR A 11 -9.27 -6.70 -24.57
N LEU A 12 -8.16 -6.28 -23.96
CA LEU A 12 -7.17 -5.43 -24.61
C LEU A 12 -6.15 -6.32 -25.34
N ASN A 13 -6.17 -6.27 -26.67
CA ASN A 13 -5.26 -7.03 -27.51
C ASN A 13 -3.84 -6.41 -27.50
N PRO A 14 -2.80 -7.19 -27.85
CA PRO A 14 -1.42 -6.70 -27.94
C PRO A 14 -1.21 -5.59 -28.99
N ASP A 15 -2.11 -5.49 -29.96
CA ASP A 15 -2.12 -4.44 -30.98
C ASP A 15 -2.75 -3.11 -30.48
N GLY A 16 -3.23 -3.08 -29.23
CA GLY A 16 -3.87 -1.92 -28.61
C GLY A 16 -5.37 -1.82 -28.85
N THR A 17 -5.99 -2.79 -29.53
CA THR A 17 -7.43 -2.82 -29.75
C THR A 17 -8.16 -3.32 -28.51
N LEU A 18 -9.14 -2.56 -28.00
CA LEU A 18 -10.06 -3.00 -26.95
C LEU A 18 -11.31 -3.62 -27.59
N ILE A 19 -11.57 -4.88 -27.29
CA ILE A 19 -12.81 -5.58 -27.67
C ILE A 19 -13.67 -5.68 -26.40
N LEU A 20 -14.85 -5.07 -26.42
CA LEU A 20 -15.81 -5.20 -25.33
C LEU A 20 -16.59 -6.51 -25.49
N ASP A 21 -16.80 -7.22 -24.37
CA ASP A 21 -17.55 -8.48 -24.39
C ASP A 21 -19.04 -8.24 -24.62
N GLU A 22 -19.53 -7.07 -24.19
CA GLU A 22 -20.92 -6.63 -24.38
C GLU A 22 -21.03 -5.23 -24.98
N ALA A 23 -22.10 -5.01 -25.75
CA ALA A 23 -22.40 -3.71 -26.34
C ALA A 23 -22.80 -2.69 -25.25
N PRO A 24 -22.17 -1.50 -25.18
CA PRO A 24 -22.54 -0.46 -24.23
C PRO A 24 -23.98 0.01 -24.47
N LYS A 25 -24.84 -0.11 -23.46
CA LYS A 25 -26.23 0.39 -23.51
C LYS A 25 -26.27 1.87 -23.16
N MET A 26 -25.66 2.71 -24.01
CA MET A 26 -25.59 4.16 -23.82
C MET A 26 -26.07 4.92 -25.06
N PRO A 27 -26.60 6.14 -24.90
CA PRO A 27 -26.97 6.97 -26.04
C PRO A 27 -25.73 7.30 -26.90
N PRO A 28 -25.89 7.46 -28.23
CA PRO A 28 -24.81 7.85 -29.11
C PRO A 28 -24.15 9.16 -28.64
N GLY A 29 -22.82 9.15 -28.47
CA GLY A 29 -22.09 10.30 -27.97
C GLY A 29 -20.61 10.00 -27.74
N ARG A 30 -19.83 11.03 -27.40
CA ARG A 30 -18.43 10.86 -27.01
C ARG A 30 -18.36 10.21 -25.62
N VAL A 31 -17.54 9.18 -25.49
CA VAL A 31 -17.35 8.43 -24.25
C VAL A 31 -15.93 8.61 -23.74
N LYS A 32 -15.76 8.61 -22.42
CA LYS A 32 -14.45 8.55 -21.75
C LYS A 32 -14.30 7.16 -21.17
N VAL A 33 -13.24 6.45 -21.55
CA VAL A 33 -12.97 5.08 -21.10
C VAL A 33 -11.88 5.11 -20.03
N LEU A 34 -12.12 4.43 -18.91
CA LEU A 34 -11.09 4.14 -17.91
C LEU A 34 -10.70 2.67 -18.06
N LEU A 35 -9.45 2.42 -18.43
CA LEU A 35 -8.91 1.07 -18.55
C LEU A 35 -8.35 0.67 -17.19
N GLN A 36 -8.96 -0.34 -16.56
CA GLN A 36 -8.42 -0.98 -15.38
C GLN A 36 -7.96 -2.38 -15.78
N GLY A 37 -6.65 -2.62 -15.73
CA GLY A 37 -6.12 -3.96 -15.93
C GLY A 37 -6.63 -4.87 -14.82
N ILE A 38 -7.51 -5.82 -15.16
CA ILE A 38 -7.89 -6.88 -14.24
C ILE A 38 -6.69 -7.84 -14.24
N ASP A 39 -5.95 -7.87 -13.14
CA ASP A 39 -4.79 -8.76 -12.98
C ASP A 39 -5.31 -10.21 -12.90
N THR A 40 -5.43 -10.85 -14.07
CA THR A 40 -5.82 -12.27 -14.17
C THR A 40 -4.67 -13.19 -13.79
N LYS A 41 -3.45 -12.66 -13.68
CA LYS A 41 -2.45 -13.30 -12.85
C LYS A 41 -2.98 -13.17 -11.43
N LYS A 42 -3.52 -14.28 -10.91
CA LYS A 42 -3.42 -14.52 -9.46
C LYS A 42 -2.04 -13.99 -9.06
N PRO A 43 -1.92 -13.14 -8.02
CA PRO A 43 -0.59 -12.86 -7.49
C PRO A 43 0.08 -14.21 -7.41
N GLN A 44 1.32 -14.35 -7.91
CA GLN A 44 2.08 -15.56 -7.64
C GLN A 44 2.04 -15.66 -6.12
N VAL A 45 1.06 -16.44 -5.63
CA VAL A 45 0.99 -16.92 -4.28
C VAL A 45 2.39 -17.44 -4.17
N LEU A 46 3.19 -16.85 -3.28
CA LEU A 46 4.43 -17.49 -2.86
C LEU A 46 4.09 -18.97 -2.78
N GLY A 47 4.54 -19.77 -3.76
CA GLY A 47 3.80 -20.95 -4.19
C GLY A 47 3.56 -21.88 -3.02
N ASP A 48 2.69 -22.87 -3.16
CA ASP A 48 2.42 -23.85 -2.08
C ASP A 48 3.72 -24.34 -1.40
N GLY A 49 4.86 -24.39 -2.12
CA GLY A 49 6.20 -24.65 -1.58
C GLY A 49 6.77 -23.64 -0.56
N PHE A 50 6.50 -22.33 -0.65
CA PHE A 50 6.94 -21.36 0.36
C PHE A 50 6.17 -21.55 1.67
N PHE A 51 4.85 -21.71 1.62
CA PHE A 51 4.06 -21.97 2.83
C PHE A 51 4.36 -23.36 3.40
N GLN A 52 4.62 -24.36 2.55
CA GLN A 52 5.08 -25.66 3.01
C GLN A 52 6.45 -25.57 3.70
N MET A 53 7.41 -24.82 3.14
CA MET A 53 8.71 -24.59 3.77
C MET A 53 8.56 -23.92 5.14
N MET A 54 7.67 -22.94 5.26
CA MET A 54 7.40 -22.26 6.54
C MET A 54 6.79 -23.22 7.57
N GLU A 55 5.83 -24.05 7.18
CA GLU A 55 5.22 -25.06 8.04
C GLU A 55 6.28 -26.10 8.51
N ASP A 56 7.16 -26.54 7.62
CA ASP A 56 8.25 -27.45 7.94
C ASP A 56 9.20 -26.83 8.98
N ILE A 57 9.56 -25.56 8.83
CA ILE A 57 10.38 -24.82 9.81
C ILE A 57 9.66 -24.74 11.16
N TRP A 58 8.38 -24.37 11.18
CA TRP A 58 7.61 -24.27 12.43
C TRP A 58 7.48 -25.62 13.14
N SER A 59 7.26 -26.70 12.40
CA SER A 59 7.21 -28.05 12.95
C SER A 59 8.55 -28.49 13.55
N ALA A 60 9.66 -28.16 12.89
CA ALA A 60 11.02 -28.43 13.37
C ALA A 60 11.36 -27.60 14.63
N GLN A 61 10.88 -26.36 14.72
CA GLN A 61 11.03 -25.52 15.90
C GLN A 61 10.23 -26.08 17.09
N ARG A 62 8.97 -26.48 16.85
CA ARG A 62 8.11 -27.07 17.88
C ARG A 62 8.67 -28.40 18.40
N SER A 63 9.23 -29.25 17.53
CA SER A 63 9.85 -30.53 17.95
C SER A 63 11.15 -30.33 18.75
N ARG A 64 11.84 -29.20 18.57
CA ARG A 64 12.98 -28.78 19.40
C ARG A 64 12.55 -28.12 20.73
N GLY A 65 11.25 -28.02 20.99
CA GLY A 65 10.70 -27.45 22.22
C GLY A 65 10.57 -25.93 22.22
N HIS A 66 10.74 -25.26 21.07
CA HIS A 66 10.48 -23.83 20.98
C HIS A 66 8.98 -23.55 21.06
N VAL A 67 8.60 -22.70 22.02
CA VAL A 67 7.25 -22.16 22.15
C VAL A 67 7.16 -20.91 21.29
N LEU A 68 6.27 -20.91 20.30
CA LEU A 68 5.99 -19.73 19.51
C LEU A 68 5.29 -18.69 20.39
N ARG A 69 5.63 -17.41 20.21
CA ARG A 69 4.88 -16.30 20.81
C ARG A 69 3.42 -16.40 20.37
N SER A 70 2.51 -16.08 21.27
CA SER A 70 1.09 -16.01 20.95
C SER A 70 0.80 -14.87 19.98
N VAL A 71 -0.30 -14.97 19.26
CA VAL A 71 -0.75 -13.91 18.35
C VAL A 71 -0.96 -12.60 19.10
N GLU A 72 -1.51 -12.67 20.31
CA GLU A 72 -1.75 -11.51 21.18
C GLU A 72 -0.45 -10.83 21.61
N GLU A 73 0.58 -11.61 21.97
CA GLU A 73 1.90 -11.06 22.31
C GLU A 73 2.52 -10.34 21.11
N VAL A 74 2.49 -10.94 19.92
CA VAL A 74 3.04 -10.34 18.70
C VAL A 74 2.31 -9.04 18.34
N GLU A 75 0.98 -9.04 18.44
CA GLU A 75 0.16 -7.86 18.15
C GLU A 75 0.44 -6.74 19.16
N SER A 76 0.53 -7.07 20.45
CA SER A 76 0.84 -6.08 21.49
C SER A 76 2.22 -5.45 21.32
N GLU A 77 3.22 -6.25 20.94
CA GLU A 77 4.58 -5.78 20.69
C GLU A 77 4.65 -4.90 19.44
N SER A 78 3.95 -5.30 18.37
CA SER A 78 3.82 -4.51 17.15
C SER A 78 3.18 -3.15 17.42
N GLN A 79 2.08 -3.12 18.19
CA GLN A 79 1.41 -1.89 18.59
C GLN A 79 2.34 -0.99 19.43
N ASN A 80 3.07 -1.56 20.39
CA ASN A 80 4.01 -0.80 21.19
C ASN A 80 5.15 -0.20 20.35
N LEU A 81 5.72 -0.97 19.44
CA LEU A 81 6.76 -0.50 18.51
C LEU A 81 6.25 0.63 17.62
N ASN A 82 5.02 0.52 17.11
CA ASN A 82 4.41 1.57 16.29
C ASN A 82 4.24 2.88 17.09
N VAL A 83 3.82 2.79 18.35
CA VAL A 83 3.69 3.98 19.23
C VAL A 83 5.04 4.61 19.51
N LEU A 84 6.06 3.81 19.84
CA LEU A 84 7.42 4.30 20.07
C LEU A 84 7.96 5.03 18.84
N MET A 85 7.83 4.42 17.66
CA MET A 85 8.29 4.99 16.40
C MET A 85 7.54 6.28 16.05
N ALA A 86 6.22 6.32 16.24
CA ALA A 86 5.42 7.52 16.01
C ALA A 86 5.90 8.69 16.88
N ASN A 87 6.19 8.44 18.16
CA ASN A 87 6.71 9.47 19.06
C ASN A 87 8.09 9.99 18.62
N GLU A 88 8.97 9.11 18.13
CA GLU A 88 10.29 9.50 17.63
C GLU A 88 10.20 10.36 16.35
N ILE A 89 9.28 10.00 15.45
CA ILE A 89 8.99 10.78 14.24
C ILE A 89 8.48 12.17 14.62
N ASP A 90 7.51 12.26 15.52
CA ASP A 90 6.96 13.55 15.99
C ASP A 90 8.03 14.44 16.63
N ALA A 91 8.88 13.87 17.48
CA ALA A 91 10.00 14.60 18.08
C ALA A 91 10.97 15.14 17.02
N THR A 92 11.27 14.31 16.01
CA THR A 92 12.14 14.69 14.90
C THR A 92 11.53 15.82 14.06
N ILE A 93 10.23 15.75 13.75
CA ILE A 93 9.51 16.79 13.02
C ILE A 93 9.58 18.12 13.79
N ARG A 94 9.27 18.11 15.09
CA ARG A 94 9.32 19.32 15.93
C ARG A 94 10.70 19.96 15.93
N LEU A 95 11.76 19.14 16.07
CA LEU A 95 13.14 19.64 16.05
C LEU A 95 13.50 20.27 14.70
N GLN A 96 13.07 19.65 13.59
CA GLN A 96 13.30 20.20 12.25
C GLN A 96 12.55 21.52 12.03
N GLU A 97 11.31 21.63 12.51
CA GLU A 97 10.52 22.85 12.45
C GLU A 97 11.14 23.98 13.27
N GLU A 98 11.66 23.67 14.47
CA GLU A 98 12.37 24.63 15.30
C GLU A 98 13.66 25.13 14.62
N CYS A 99 14.47 24.23 14.09
CA CYS A 99 15.67 24.60 13.34
C CYS A 99 15.35 25.47 12.12
N ARG A 100 14.30 25.13 11.37
CA ARG A 100 13.84 25.92 10.22
C ARG A 100 13.38 27.31 10.65
N SER A 101 12.64 27.40 11.75
CA SER A 101 12.14 28.66 12.30
C SER A 101 13.28 29.57 12.76
N ARG A 102 14.27 29.02 13.48
CA ARG A 102 15.48 29.75 13.90
C ARG A 102 16.29 30.26 12.71
N ARG A 103 16.45 29.43 11.66
CA ARG A 103 17.14 29.85 10.43
C ARG A 103 16.42 31.02 9.76
N ASN A 104 15.10 30.93 9.58
CA ASN A 104 14.31 31.99 8.96
C ASN A 104 14.33 33.30 9.78
N GLN A 105 14.39 33.22 11.11
CA GLN A 105 14.53 34.40 11.97
C GLN A 105 15.88 35.07 11.80
N VAL A 106 16.97 34.29 11.81
CA VAL A 106 18.33 34.80 11.57
C VAL A 106 18.46 35.42 10.17
N ASP A 107 17.87 34.79 9.16
CA ASP A 107 17.89 35.32 7.78
C ASP A 107 17.06 36.61 7.65
N GLY A 108 15.94 36.73 8.37
CA GLY A 108 15.11 37.94 8.39
C GLY A 108 15.71 39.11 9.17
N GLU A 109 16.41 38.83 10.27
CA GLU A 109 17.10 39.83 11.10
C GLU A 109 18.34 40.39 10.38
N ASN A 110 19.06 39.56 9.62
CA ASN A 110 20.15 39.99 8.75
C ASN A 110 19.69 40.70 7.45
N ALA A 111 18.40 40.64 7.10
CA ALA A 111 17.83 41.27 5.91
C ALA A 111 17.23 42.66 6.16
N THR A 112 17.23 43.16 7.40
CA THR A 112 16.74 44.51 7.74
C THR A 112 17.94 45.43 8.02
N PRO A 113 18.22 46.44 7.15
CA PRO A 113 19.29 47.41 7.36
C PRO A 113 18.96 48.49 8.40
#